data_AF-A0A3M1BX05-F1
#
_entry.id   AF-A0A3M1BX05-F1
#
_cell.length_a   1.000
_cell.length_b   1.000
_cell.length_c   1.000
_cell.angle_alpha   90.00
_cell.angle_beta   90.00
_cell.angle_gamma   90.00
#
_symmetry.space_group_name_H-M   'P 1'
#
loop_
_entity.id
_entity.type
_entity.pdbx_description
1 polymer ?
#
loop_
_entity_poly.entity_id
_entity_poly.type
_entity_poly.pdbx_seq_one_letter_code
_entity_poly.pdbx_strand_id
1 'polypeptide(L)'
;MRLVLSGGWLGREGIYEAKIKRVRFLHSHEELSGSSSGFVVLSYALSSQTLRVPVKASGLPAVIYLELEGFYPLSREPEQVRLTKASSSFSPEGYMHAVRRTKDFIADGVVYQLNLTCRFDFLLEGSPLDLFLQYYRNQPVPY
;
A
#
# COMPACT_ATOMS: atom_id res chain seq x y z
N MET A 1 -1.12 -13.40 -13.53
CA MET A 1 -1.06 -12.25 -12.59
C MET A 1 0.25 -11.53 -12.87
N ARG A 2 0.26 -10.19 -12.90
CA ARG A 2 1.44 -9.38 -13.27
C ARG A 2 1.76 -8.41 -12.14
N LEU A 3 3.03 -8.08 -11.95
CA LEU A 3 3.46 -7.00 -11.06
C LEU A 3 3.98 -5.86 -11.92
N VAL A 4 3.34 -4.69 -11.83
CA VAL A 4 3.80 -3.47 -12.48
C VAL A 4 4.34 -2.55 -11.39
N LEU A 5 5.54 -2.00 -11.60
CA LEU A 5 6.26 -1.20 -10.61
C LEU A 5 7.02 -0.04 -11.24
N SER A 6 7.29 0.99 -10.45
CA SER A 6 8.24 2.05 -10.82
C SER A 6 9.65 1.46 -11.00
N GLY A 7 10.37 1.94 -12.01
CA GLY A 7 11.77 1.60 -12.24
C GLY A 7 12.69 2.01 -11.10
N GLY A 8 12.26 2.93 -10.22
CA GLY A 8 13.06 3.36 -9.07
C GLY A 8 13.41 2.22 -8.11
N TRP A 9 12.54 1.20 -7.99
CA TRP A 9 12.83 -0.05 -7.27
C TRP A 9 14.00 -0.86 -7.88
N LEU A 10 14.32 -0.61 -9.15
CA LEU A 10 15.40 -1.26 -9.91
C LEU A 10 16.59 -0.31 -10.15
N GLY A 11 16.55 0.92 -9.63
CA GLY A 11 17.55 1.95 -9.94
C GLY A 11 17.49 2.42 -11.40
N ARG A 12 16.31 2.38 -12.03
CA ARG A 12 16.09 2.75 -13.45
C ARG A 12 14.94 3.74 -13.58
N GLU A 13 14.85 4.43 -14.70
CA GLU A 13 13.70 5.28 -15.03
C GLU A 13 12.59 4.49 -15.74
N GLY A 14 11.36 5.00 -15.66
CA GLY A 14 10.19 4.45 -16.33
C GLY A 14 9.42 3.43 -15.49
N ILE A 15 8.56 2.65 -16.16
CA ILE A 15 7.71 1.62 -15.55
C ILE A 15 8.16 0.26 -16.05
N TYR A 16 8.13 -0.75 -15.18
CA TYR A 16 8.52 -2.11 -15.50
C TYR A 16 7.43 -3.10 -15.10
N GLU A 17 7.32 -4.16 -15.89
CA GLU A 17 6.54 -5.34 -15.56
C GLU A 17 7.51 -6.47 -15.14
N ALA A 18 7.20 -7.10 -14.01
CA ALA A 18 7.84 -8.33 -13.55
C ALA A 18 6.88 -9.50 -13.69
N LYS A 19 7.40 -10.63 -14.21
CA LYS A 19 6.63 -11.87 -14.28
C LYS A 19 6.61 -12.52 -12.91
N ILE A 20 5.42 -12.93 -12.45
CA ILE A 20 5.25 -13.61 -11.16
C ILE A 20 5.42 -15.12 -11.40
N LYS A 21 6.45 -15.74 -10.82
CA LYS A 21 6.64 -17.21 -10.86
C LYS A 21 5.68 -17.92 -9.92
N ARG A 22 5.58 -17.40 -8.69
CA ARG A 22 4.86 -18.04 -7.59
C ARG A 22 4.33 -16.99 -6.63
N VAL A 23 3.14 -17.25 -6.10
CA VAL A 23 2.55 -16.48 -5.00
C VAL A 23 2.51 -17.39 -3.77
N ARG A 24 3.02 -16.90 -2.64
CA ARG A 24 2.93 -17.56 -1.34
C ARG A 24 2.18 -16.66 -0.37
N PHE A 25 1.23 -17.23 0.37
CA PHE A 25 0.55 -16.58 1.47
C PHE A 25 1.11 -17.16 2.77
N LEU A 26 1.71 -16.33 3.61
CA LEU A 26 2.38 -16.77 4.84
C LEU A 26 1.68 -16.17 6.06
N HIS A 27 1.84 -16.84 7.19
CA HIS A 27 1.21 -16.45 8.45
C HIS A 27 2.11 -15.57 9.32
N SER A 28 3.42 -15.64 9.10
CA SER A 28 4.43 -14.89 9.83
C SER A 28 5.54 -14.39 8.91
N HIS A 29 6.29 -13.41 9.38
CA HIS A 29 7.47 -12.91 8.68
C HIS A 29 8.67 -13.87 8.77
N GLU A 30 8.69 -14.77 9.76
CA GLU A 30 9.74 -15.77 9.96
C GLU A 30 9.81 -16.77 8.79
N GLU A 31 8.65 -17.08 8.19
CA GLU A 31 8.52 -17.93 7.00
C GLU A 31 9.12 -17.34 5.72
N LEU A 32 9.53 -16.06 5.74
CA LEU A 32 10.27 -15.44 4.64
C LEU A 32 11.74 -15.89 4.62
N SER A 33 12.28 -16.39 5.74
CA SER A 33 13.66 -16.87 5.82
C SER A 33 13.91 -17.99 4.79
N GLY A 34 14.97 -17.84 3.97
CA GLY A 34 15.29 -18.77 2.88
C GLY A 34 14.53 -18.53 1.56
N SER A 35 13.70 -17.49 1.46
CA SER A 35 13.08 -17.11 0.18
C SER A 35 14.07 -16.38 -0.74
N SER A 36 13.94 -16.56 -2.05
CA SER A 36 14.73 -15.85 -3.07
C SER A 36 14.33 -14.37 -3.18
N SER A 37 15.01 -13.59 -4.03
CA SER A 37 14.61 -12.21 -4.34
C SER A 37 13.18 -12.17 -4.89
N GLY A 38 12.33 -11.33 -4.30
CA GLY A 38 10.92 -11.23 -4.66
C GLY A 38 10.29 -9.94 -4.13
N PHE A 39 8.98 -9.80 -4.30
CA PHE A 39 8.20 -8.67 -3.78
C PHE A 39 7.33 -9.13 -2.61
N VAL A 40 7.34 -8.40 -1.50
CA VAL A 40 6.63 -8.75 -0.27
C VAL A 40 5.61 -7.68 0.06
N VAL A 41 4.38 -8.09 0.36
CA VAL A 41 3.38 -7.25 1.02
C VAL A 41 3.22 -7.74 2.46
N LEU A 42 3.50 -6.86 3.41
CA LEU A 42 3.37 -7.13 4.85
C LEU A 42 2.10 -6.46 5.37
N SER A 43 1.24 -7.24 6.01
CA SER A 43 0.05 -6.72 6.67
C SER A 43 0.44 -5.93 7.93
N TYR A 44 -0.21 -4.78 8.15
CA TYR A 44 -0.06 -4.02 9.39
C TYR A 44 -0.40 -4.83 10.64
N ALA A 45 -1.22 -5.88 10.52
CA ALA A 45 -1.56 -6.78 11.62
C ALA A 45 -0.33 -7.45 12.26
N LEU A 46 0.76 -7.64 11.49
CA LEU A 46 2.03 -8.16 12.00
C LEU A 46 2.66 -7.26 13.08
N SER A 47 2.32 -5.97 13.10
CA SER A 47 2.82 -5.04 14.13
C SER A 47 2.44 -5.48 15.55
N SER A 48 1.35 -6.22 15.72
CA SER A 48 1.01 -6.79 17.04
C SER A 48 2.04 -7.79 17.55
N GLN A 49 2.65 -8.57 16.65
CA GLN A 49 3.69 -9.54 17.00
C GLN A 49 4.97 -8.81 17.43
N THR A 50 5.35 -7.76 16.71
CA THR A 50 6.61 -7.02 16.95
C THR A 50 6.50 -6.03 18.11
N LEU A 51 5.43 -5.23 18.15
CA LEU A 51 5.28 -4.12 19.10
C LEU A 51 4.50 -4.52 20.36
N ARG A 52 3.89 -5.71 20.39
CA ARG A 52 3.01 -6.18 21.48
C ARG A 52 1.85 -5.23 21.78
N VAL A 53 1.44 -4.44 20.79
CA VAL A 53 0.28 -3.53 20.88
C VAL A 53 -0.91 -4.24 20.22
N PRO A 54 -2.11 -4.22 20.84
CA PRO A 54 -3.29 -4.75 20.19
C PRO A 54 -3.60 -3.94 18.93
N VAL A 55 -3.61 -4.62 17.79
CA VAL A 55 -4.07 -4.06 16.50
C VAL A 55 -5.34 -4.76 16.07
N LYS A 56 -6.14 -4.09 15.24
CA LYS A 56 -7.36 -4.68 14.69
C LYS A 56 -7.02 -5.93 13.89
N ALA A 57 -7.66 -7.05 14.23
CA ALA A 57 -7.50 -8.30 13.49
C ALA A 57 -7.97 -8.14 12.03
N SER A 58 -7.29 -8.83 11.13
CA SER A 58 -7.63 -8.89 9.71
C SER A 58 -7.82 -10.35 9.31
N GLY A 59 -8.85 -10.64 8.50
CA GLY A 59 -9.02 -11.95 7.86
C GLY A 59 -8.14 -12.14 6.61
N LEU A 60 -7.34 -11.14 6.25
CA LEU A 60 -6.43 -11.20 5.12
C LEU A 60 -5.10 -11.86 5.50
N PRO A 61 -4.35 -12.41 4.53
CA PRO A 61 -3.03 -12.97 4.77
C PRO A 61 -2.09 -11.98 5.46
N ALA A 62 -1.30 -12.48 6.41
CA ALA A 62 -0.34 -11.66 7.14
C ALA A 62 0.83 -11.21 6.25
N VAL A 63 1.25 -12.10 5.34
CA VAL A 63 2.30 -11.84 4.36
C VAL A 63 1.86 -12.37 2.99
N ILE A 64 2.07 -11.58 1.93
CA ILE A 64 1.99 -12.02 0.54
C ILE A 64 3.39 -11.92 -0.06
N TYR A 65 3.96 -13.03 -0.48
CA TYR A 65 5.26 -13.08 -1.14
C TYR A 65 5.10 -13.46 -2.61
N LEU A 66 5.67 -12.64 -3.48
CA LEU A 66 5.70 -12.83 -4.93
C LEU A 66 7.14 -13.16 -5.34
N GLU A 67 7.36 -14.39 -5.81
CA GLU A 67 8.62 -14.75 -6.45
C GLU A 67 8.61 -14.21 -7.88
N LEU A 68 9.64 -13.44 -8.26
CA LEU A 68 9.68 -12.70 -9.52
C LEU A 68 10.66 -13.29 -10.54
N GLU A 69 10.37 -13.08 -11.82
CA GLU A 69 11.24 -13.42 -12.94
C GLU A 69 11.33 -12.26 -13.94
N GLY A 70 12.54 -11.76 -14.14
CA GLY A 70 12.80 -10.73 -15.13
C GLY A 70 12.09 -9.40 -14.84
N PHE A 71 12.55 -8.36 -15.52
CA PHE A 71 11.96 -7.03 -15.46
C PHE A 71 11.99 -6.45 -16.86
N TYR A 72 10.82 -6.11 -17.39
CA TYR A 72 10.65 -5.69 -18.77
C TYR A 72 10.08 -4.28 -18.78
N PRO A 73 10.67 -3.33 -19.53
CA PRO A 73 10.08 -2.00 -19.68
C PRO A 73 8.64 -2.11 -20.16
N LEU A 74 7.72 -1.42 -19.49
CA LEU A 74 6.32 -1.34 -19.86
C LEU A 74 6.05 0.05 -20.43
N SER A 75 5.79 0.10 -21.73
CA SER A 75 5.31 1.30 -22.42
C SER A 75 3.90 1.03 -22.92
N ARG A 76 2.90 1.60 -22.24
CA ARG A 76 1.49 1.53 -22.61
C ARG A 76 0.83 2.86 -22.27
N GLU A 77 0.06 3.40 -23.21
CA GLU A 77 -0.82 4.52 -22.92
C GLU A 77 -1.99 4.06 -22.06
N PRO A 78 -2.30 4.74 -20.94
CA PRO A 78 -3.43 4.38 -20.11
C PRO A 78 -4.75 4.64 -20.84
N GLU A 79 -5.70 3.72 -20.68
CA GLU A 79 -7.09 3.96 -21.04
C GLU A 79 -7.77 4.88 -20.01
N GLN A 80 -8.93 5.43 -20.37
CA GLN A 80 -9.70 6.29 -19.48
C GLN A 80 -10.23 5.47 -18.29
N VAL A 81 -10.16 6.07 -17.09
CA VAL A 81 -10.74 5.52 -15.86
C VAL A 81 -11.59 6.59 -15.22
N ARG A 82 -12.58 6.16 -14.42
CA ARG A 82 -13.41 7.06 -13.65
C ARG A 82 -13.48 6.60 -12.21
N LEU A 83 -13.26 7.54 -11.30
CA LEU A 83 -13.39 7.35 -9.87
C LEU A 83 -14.63 8.08 -9.37
N THR A 84 -15.51 7.35 -8.72
CA THR A 84 -16.68 7.91 -8.04
C THR A 84 -16.51 7.72 -6.54
N LYS A 85 -16.47 8.81 -5.77
CA LYS A 85 -16.34 8.74 -4.31
C LYS A 85 -17.52 7.98 -3.73
N ALA A 86 -17.24 6.94 -2.95
CA ALA A 86 -18.24 6.11 -2.27
C ALA A 86 -18.44 6.58 -0.83
N SER A 87 -17.35 6.65 -0.04
CA SER A 87 -17.45 7.01 1.38
C SER A 87 -16.12 7.54 1.93
N SER A 88 -16.13 7.93 3.21
CA SER A 88 -14.97 8.38 3.97
C SER A 88 -15.07 7.83 5.38
N SER A 89 -13.95 7.45 6.00
CA SER A 89 -13.93 6.99 7.39
C SER A 89 -14.19 8.12 8.40
N PHE A 90 -14.08 9.38 7.97
CA PHE A 90 -14.40 10.57 8.76
C PHE A 90 -15.29 11.55 7.99
N SER A 91 -16.17 12.25 8.71
CA SER A 91 -16.67 13.55 8.27
C SER A 91 -15.60 14.63 8.51
N PRO A 92 -15.67 15.79 7.85
CA PRO A 92 -14.77 16.91 8.12
C PRO A 92 -14.76 17.30 9.61
N GLU A 93 -15.92 17.41 10.23
CA GLU A 93 -16.08 17.77 11.65
C GLU A 93 -15.49 16.69 12.57
N GLY A 94 -15.74 15.42 12.23
CA GLY A 94 -15.19 14.28 12.96
C GLY A 94 -13.66 14.24 12.91
N TYR A 95 -13.07 14.53 11.75
CA TYR A 95 -11.62 14.62 11.61
C TYR A 95 -11.05 15.79 12.44
N MET A 96 -11.68 16.96 12.38
CA MET A 96 -11.27 18.13 13.17
C MET A 96 -11.34 17.86 14.67
N HIS A 97 -12.38 17.15 15.13
CA HIS A 97 -12.47 16.72 16.52
C HIS A 97 -11.33 15.77 16.92
N ALA A 98 -10.99 14.80 16.07
CA ALA A 98 -9.88 13.88 16.33
C ALA A 98 -8.52 14.60 16.41
N VAL A 99 -8.30 15.60 15.54
CA VAL A 99 -7.11 16.45 15.59
C VAL A 99 -7.02 17.22 16.90
N ARG A 100 -8.12 17.84 17.37
CA ARG A 100 -8.14 18.56 18.65
C ARG A 100 -7.79 17.64 19.82
N ARG A 101 -8.44 16.47 19.91
CA ARG A 101 -8.14 15.48 20.95
C ARG A 101 -6.67 15.02 20.91
N THR A 102 -6.09 14.88 19.72
CA THR A 102 -4.67 14.53 19.58
C THR A 102 -3.76 15.62 20.12
N LYS A 103 -4.10 16.89 19.91
CA LYS A 103 -3.35 18.02 20.48
C LYS A 103 -3.43 18.04 22.00
N ASP A 104 -4.58 17.69 22.57
CA ASP A 104 -4.74 17.59 24.02
C ASP A 104 -3.81 16.50 24.58
N PHE A 105 -3.76 15.32 23.95
CA PHE A 105 -2.80 14.26 24.33
C PHE A 105 -1.33 14.69 24.22
N ILE A 106 -0.99 15.55 23.24
CA ILE A 106 0.36 16.11 23.13
C ILE A 106 0.65 17.08 24.28
N ALA A 107 -0.30 17.98 24.59
CA ALA A 107 -0.17 18.94 25.68
C ALA A 107 -0.02 18.24 27.05
N ASP A 108 -0.74 17.14 27.25
CA ASP A 108 -0.69 16.31 28.46
C ASP A 108 0.58 15.44 28.54
N GLY A 109 1.45 15.46 27.52
CA GLY A 109 2.68 14.68 27.48
C GLY A 109 2.49 13.18 27.22
N VAL A 110 1.32 12.76 26.72
CA VAL A 110 1.01 11.36 26.40
C VAL A 110 1.76 10.89 25.16
N VAL A 111 1.80 11.74 24.12
CA VAL A 111 2.50 11.46 22.86
C VAL A 111 3.20 12.73 22.36
N TYR A 112 4.32 12.58 21.65
CA TYR A 112 4.96 13.73 20.99
C TYR A 112 4.31 14.05 19.64
N GLN A 113 3.93 13.02 18.89
CA GLN A 113 3.29 13.11 17.58
C GLN A 113 2.39 11.90 17.37
N LEU A 114 1.31 12.08 16.62
CA LEU A 114 0.45 11.01 16.16
C LEU A 114 0.00 11.27 14.71
N ASN A 115 0.17 10.28 13.85
CA ASN A 115 -0.25 10.35 12.45
C ASN A 115 -1.71 9.88 12.32
N LEU A 116 -2.64 10.83 12.23
CA LEU A 116 -4.04 10.53 11.96
C LEU A 116 -4.22 10.22 10.47
N THR A 117 -5.03 9.21 10.17
CA THR A 117 -5.35 8.80 8.80
C THR A 117 -6.86 8.89 8.56
N CYS A 118 -7.24 9.28 7.34
CA CYS A 118 -8.61 9.27 6.86
C CYS A 118 -8.67 8.42 5.60
N ARG A 119 -9.49 7.37 5.60
CA ARG A 119 -9.67 6.48 4.45
C ARG A 119 -10.79 7.03 3.58
N PHE A 120 -10.53 7.16 2.28
CA PHE A 120 -11.55 7.45 1.28
C PHE A 120 -11.77 6.21 0.42
N ASP A 121 -13.03 5.79 0.30
CA ASP A 121 -13.40 4.66 -0.52
C ASP A 121 -13.99 5.18 -1.84
N PHE A 122 -13.58 4.60 -2.96
CA PHE A 122 -14.00 4.97 -4.31
C PHE A 122 -14.46 3.73 -5.10
N LEU A 123 -15.42 3.93 -5.99
CA LEU A 123 -15.74 3.00 -7.06
C LEU A 123 -14.86 3.32 -8.27
N LEU A 124 -14.28 2.28 -8.87
CA LEU A 124 -13.44 2.37 -10.06
C LEU A 124 -14.18 1.79 -11.26
N GLU A 125 -14.39 2.62 -12.27
CA GLU A 125 -14.79 2.22 -13.63
C GLU A 125 -13.51 2.22 -14.51
N GLY A 126 -13.12 1.07 -15.03
CA GLY A 126 -11.86 0.86 -15.75
C GLY A 126 -10.94 -0.15 -15.05
N SER A 127 -9.64 -0.16 -15.38
CA SER A 127 -8.67 -1.10 -14.79
C SER A 127 -7.76 -0.43 -13.74
N PRO A 128 -7.37 -1.14 -12.67
CA PRO A 128 -6.38 -0.64 -11.71
C PRO A 128 -5.02 -0.29 -12.34
N LEU A 129 -4.65 -1.00 -13.42
CA LEU A 129 -3.43 -0.72 -14.17
C LEU A 129 -3.52 0.65 -14.84
N ASP A 130 -4.63 0.96 -15.49
CA ASP A 130 -4.84 2.25 -16.14
C ASP A 130 -4.86 3.39 -15.12
N LEU A 131 -5.47 3.18 -13.95
CA LEU A 131 -5.41 4.14 -12.85
C LEU A 131 -3.98 4.41 -12.40
N PHE A 132 -3.16 3.36 -12.22
CA PHE A 132 -1.74 3.50 -11.85
C PHE A 132 -0.95 4.24 -12.94
N LEU A 133 -1.12 3.86 -14.21
CA LEU A 133 -0.42 4.48 -15.33
C LEU A 133 -0.80 5.97 -15.49
N GLN A 134 -2.06 6.35 -15.30
CA GLN A 134 -2.48 7.76 -15.29
C GLN A 134 -1.85 8.53 -14.13
N TYR A 135 -1.85 7.95 -12.92
CA TYR A 135 -1.19 8.56 -11.76
C TYR A 135 0.30 8.79 -12.03
N TYR A 136 1.02 7.75 -12.47
CA TYR A 136 2.45 7.83 -12.71
C TYR A 136 2.82 8.81 -13.82
N ARG A 137 2.00 8.89 -14.89
CA ARG A 137 2.20 9.86 -15.98
C ARG A 137 2.11 11.31 -15.47
N ASN A 138 1.19 11.58 -14.55
CA ASN A 138 0.99 12.92 -14.00
C ASN A 138 1.95 13.24 -12.86
N GLN A 139 2.36 12.23 -12.09
CA GLN A 139 3.24 12.35 -10.94
C GLN A 139 4.19 11.15 -10.89
N PRO A 140 5.30 11.19 -11.64
CA PRO A 140 6.30 10.12 -11.60
C PRO A 140 6.96 10.09 -10.23
N VAL A 141 7.00 8.90 -9.62
CA VAL A 141 7.59 8.68 -8.29
C VAL A 141 8.52 7.46 -8.31
N PRO A 142 9.61 7.46 -7.53
CA PRO A 142 10.58 6.36 -7.54
C PRO A 142 10.05 5.08 -6.87
N TYR A 143 9.02 5.17 -6.02
CA TYR A 143 8.51 4.06 -5.21
C TYR A 143 7.01 3.95 -5.26
#